data_AF-A0A2R6Y0Y9-F1
#
_entry.id   AF-A0A2R6Y0Y9-F1
#
_cell.length_a   1.000
_cell.length_b   1.000
_cell.length_c   1.000
_cell.angle_alpha   90.00
_cell.angle_beta   90.00
_cell.angle_gamma   90.00
#
_symmetry.space_group_name_H-M   'P 1'
#
loop_
_entity.id
_entity.type
_entity.pdbx_description
1 polymer ?
#
loop_
_entity_poly.entity_id
_entity_poly.type
_entity_poly.pdbx_seq_one_letter_code
_entity_poly.pdbx_strand_id
1 'polypeptide(L)'
;MEYHHAYDLVRAIEGTETYQELETLYQKIAQDEAARSMLRDLRALEVGLELKQLSGEALTREETEHYERMMETVRLNPDIDRLLKLEQGLAQMYDDIQKILAEPFNRLVHLLD
;
A
#
# COMPACT_ATOMS: atom_id res chain seq x y z
N MET A 1 -4.01 2.49 -28.78
CA MET A 1 -3.10 1.84 -27.81
C MET A 1 -3.77 0.55 -27.38
N GLU A 2 -3.07 -0.58 -27.46
CA GLU A 2 -3.64 -1.87 -27.05
C GLU A 2 -3.34 -2.11 -25.57
N TYR A 3 -4.35 -1.93 -24.71
CA TYR A 3 -4.25 -2.14 -23.26
C TYR A 3 -4.63 -3.55 -22.83
N HIS A 4 -4.86 -4.47 -23.78
CA HIS A 4 -5.41 -5.79 -23.46
C HIS A 4 -4.52 -6.55 -22.47
N HIS A 5 -3.19 -6.50 -22.66
CA HIS A 5 -2.21 -7.07 -21.74
C HIS A 5 -2.19 -6.39 -20.36
N ALA A 6 -2.49 -5.10 -20.27
CA ALA A 6 -2.62 -4.42 -18.98
C ALA A 6 -3.86 -4.93 -18.22
N TYR A 7 -4.97 -5.17 -18.92
CA TYR A 7 -6.14 -5.79 -18.32
C TYR A 7 -5.92 -7.28 -17.97
N ASP A 8 -5.12 -8.01 -18.74
CA ASP A 8 -4.70 -9.38 -18.37
C ASP A 8 -3.90 -9.37 -17.07
N LEU A 9 -2.98 -8.42 -16.90
CA LEU A 9 -2.19 -8.26 -15.69
C LEU A 9 -3.08 -7.94 -14.48
N VAL A 10 -4.06 -7.04 -14.62
CA VAL A 10 -5.03 -6.74 -13.55
C VAL A 10 -5.78 -8.00 -13.14
N ARG A 11 -6.34 -8.75 -14.09
CA ARG A 11 -7.05 -10.01 -13.80
C ARG A 11 -6.16 -11.04 -13.11
N ALA A 12 -4.89 -11.12 -13.51
CA ALA A 12 -3.92 -12.02 -12.88
C ALA A 12 -3.67 -11.63 -11.43
N ILE A 13 -3.54 -10.33 -11.13
CA ILE A 13 -3.37 -9.81 -9.77
C ILE A 13 -4.60 -10.09 -8.92
N GLU A 14 -5.80 -9.79 -9.43
CA GLU A 14 -7.08 -10.05 -8.76
C GLU A 14 -7.30 -11.54 -8.47
N GLY A 15 -6.75 -12.40 -9.34
CA GLY A 15 -6.78 -13.86 -9.18
C GLY A 15 -5.82 -14.42 -8.13
N THR A 16 -4.93 -13.61 -7.55
CA THR A 16 -3.99 -14.08 -6.53
C THR A 16 -4.67 -14.30 -5.19
N GLU A 17 -4.20 -15.29 -4.42
CA GLU A 17 -4.67 -15.54 -3.06
C GLU A 17 -4.49 -14.30 -2.16
N THR A 18 -3.37 -13.58 -2.32
CA THR A 18 -3.07 -12.33 -1.60
C THR A 18 -4.15 -11.27 -1.82
N TYR A 19 -4.58 -11.06 -3.06
CA TYR A 19 -5.60 -10.06 -3.38
C TYR A 19 -6.98 -10.45 -2.82
N GLN A 20 -7.35 -11.72 -2.97
CA GLN A 20 -8.63 -12.24 -2.46
C GLN A 20 -8.70 -12.18 -0.92
N GLU A 21 -7.57 -12.45 -0.25
CA GLU A 21 -7.47 -12.30 1.20
C GLU A 21 -7.60 -10.83 1.62
N LEU A 22 -6.95 -9.91 0.90
CA LEU A 22 -7.10 -8.47 1.12
C LEU A 22 -8.56 -8.04 0.97
N GLU A 23 -9.24 -8.43 -0.10
CA GLU A 23 -10.66 -8.12 -0.32
C GLU A 23 -11.53 -8.59 0.86
N THR A 24 -11.29 -9.82 1.33
CA THR A 24 -12.00 -10.39 2.47
C THR A 24 -11.76 -9.60 3.76
N LEU A 25 -10.52 -9.20 4.03
CA LEU A 25 -10.17 -8.39 5.21
C LEU A 25 -10.80 -7.00 5.15
N TYR A 26 -10.79 -6.37 3.97
CA TYR A 26 -11.47 -5.09 3.74
C TYR A 26 -12.97 -5.19 4.04
N GLN A 27 -13.63 -6.25 3.58
CA GLN A 27 -15.04 -6.48 3.88
C GLN A 27 -15.29 -6.71 5.38
N LYS A 28 -14.43 -7.49 6.04
CA LYS A 28 -14.54 -7.77 7.48
C LYS A 28 -14.36 -6.51 8.32
N ILE A 29 -13.34 -5.72 8.03
CA ILE A 29 -13.07 -4.45 8.71
C ILE A 29 -14.18 -3.43 8.44
N ALA A 30 -14.74 -3.39 7.22
CA ALA A 30 -15.85 -2.50 6.90
C ALA A 30 -17.12 -2.77 7.72
N GLN A 31 -17.29 -4.01 8.21
CA GLN A 31 -18.41 -4.43 9.05
C GLN A 31 -18.16 -4.22 10.55
N ASP A 32 -16.91 -4.01 10.97
CA ASP A 32 -16.52 -3.70 12.34
C ASP A 32 -16.27 -2.20 12.49
N GLU A 33 -17.21 -1.48 13.12
CA GLU A 33 -17.11 -0.03 13.30
C GLU A 33 -15.83 0.40 14.04
N ALA A 34 -15.40 -0.38 15.03
CA ALA A 34 -14.22 -0.06 15.82
C ALA A 34 -12.96 -0.24 14.96
N ALA A 35 -12.84 -1.38 14.27
CA ALA A 35 -11.72 -1.64 13.37
C ALA A 35 -11.65 -0.63 12.21
N ARG A 36 -12.81 -0.29 11.64
CA ARG A 36 -12.92 0.71 10.58
C ARG A 36 -12.46 2.08 11.02
N SER A 37 -12.85 2.52 12.23
CA SER A 37 -12.38 3.80 12.78
C SER A 37 -10.87 3.77 13.01
N MET A 38 -10.35 2.70 13.62
CA MET A 38 -8.90 2.55 13.86
C MET A 38 -8.10 2.63 12.56
N LEU A 39 -8.53 1.91 11.51
CA LEU A 39 -7.87 1.94 10.20
C LEU A 39 -7.95 3.32 9.56
N ARG A 40 -9.13 3.97 9.59
CA ARG A 40 -9.30 5.32 9.03
C ARG A 40 -8.40 6.35 9.71
N ASP A 41 -8.33 6.31 11.03
CA ASP A 41 -7.54 7.26 11.82
C ASP A 41 -6.03 7.05 11.56
N LEU A 42 -5.59 5.80 11.40
CA LEU A 42 -4.23 5.48 10.96
C LEU A 42 -3.93 6.06 9.58
N ARG A 43 -4.80 5.84 8.58
CA ARG A 43 -4.62 6.35 7.21
C ARG A 43 -4.57 7.87 7.14
N ALA A 44 -5.42 8.54 7.92
CA ALA A 44 -5.42 10.00 7.96
C ALA A 44 -4.09 10.55 8.48
N LEU A 45 -3.49 9.88 9.49
CA LEU A 45 -2.17 10.25 9.97
C LEU A 45 -1.09 9.97 8.92
N GLU A 46 -1.08 8.79 8.28
CA GLU A 46 -0.12 8.44 7.23
C GLU A 46 -0.08 9.49 6.12
N VAL A 47 -1.25 9.85 5.57
CA VAL A 47 -1.37 10.88 4.54
C VAL A 47 -0.83 12.23 5.02
N GLY A 48 -1.11 12.62 6.26
CA GLY A 48 -0.59 13.86 6.84
C GLY A 48 0.94 13.88 6.92
N LEU A 49 1.55 12.75 7.33
CA LEU A 49 3.01 12.63 7.43
C LEU A 49 3.67 12.59 6.05
N GLU A 50 3.10 11.85 5.10
CA GLU A 50 3.59 11.78 3.71
C GLU A 50 3.57 13.16 3.04
N LEU A 51 2.47 13.91 3.19
CA LEU A 51 2.36 15.26 2.64
C LEU A 51 3.44 16.21 3.17
N LYS A 52 3.77 16.11 4.47
CA LYS A 52 4.87 16.90 5.07
C LYS A 52 6.23 16.52 4.50
N GLN A 53 6.50 15.22 4.36
CA GLN A 53 7.75 14.77 3.76
C GLN A 53 7.88 15.25 2.31
N LEU A 54 6.79 15.20 1.54
CA LEU A 54 6.74 15.70 0.16
C LEU A 54 6.91 17.23 0.08
N SER A 55 6.42 18.00 1.06
CA SER A 55 6.64 19.44 1.14
C SER A 55 8.05 19.84 1.60
N GLY A 56 8.87 18.86 1.98
CA GLY A 56 10.22 19.08 2.52
C GLY A 56 10.22 19.49 4.01
N GLU A 57 9.08 19.38 4.69
CA GLU A 57 8.97 19.62 6.12
C GLU A 57 9.51 18.41 6.92
N ALA A 58 10.33 18.69 7.93
CA ALA A 58 10.79 17.65 8.84
C ALA A 58 9.64 17.20 9.76
N LEU A 59 9.44 15.89 9.86
CA LEU A 59 8.53 15.32 10.85
C LEU A 59 9.05 15.60 12.26
N THR A 60 8.17 16.07 13.14
CA THR A 60 8.53 16.30 14.54
C THR A 60 8.61 14.97 15.28
N ARG A 61 9.37 14.96 16.38
CA ARG A 61 9.47 13.78 17.25
C ARG A 61 8.09 13.35 17.78
N GLU A 62 7.26 14.32 18.15
CA GLU A 62 5.91 14.09 18.69
C GLU A 62 5.00 13.38 17.68
N GLU A 63 5.11 13.74 16.40
CA GLU A 63 4.37 13.10 15.30
C GLU A 63 4.83 11.67 15.05
N THR A 64 6.14 11.44 15.01
CA THR A 64 6.70 10.08 14.87
C THR A 64 6.27 9.19 16.03
N GLU A 65 6.38 9.68 17.27
CA GLU A 65 5.94 8.93 18.45
C GLU A 65 4.42 8.70 18.46
N HIS A 66 3.63 9.64 17.94
CA HIS A 66 2.19 9.46 17.79
C HIS A 66 1.85 8.37 16.77
N TYR A 67 2.53 8.36 15.63
CA TYR A 67 2.39 7.31 14.61
C TYR A 67 2.76 5.94 15.17
N GLU A 68 3.91 5.82 15.85
CA GLU A 68 4.36 4.57 16.45
C GLU A 68 3.32 4.01 17.45
N ARG A 69 2.78 4.84 18.34
CA ARG A 69 1.73 4.43 19.29
C ARG A 69 0.45 3.98 18.60
N MET A 70 0.04 4.67 17.53
CA MET A 70 -1.14 4.26 16.78
C MET A 70 -0.91 2.95 16.05
N MET A 71 0.28 2.75 15.46
CA MET A 71 0.68 1.50 14.84
C MET A 71 0.69 0.34 15.84
N GLU A 72 1.22 0.53 17.04
CA GLU A 72 1.17 -0.46 18.12
C GLU A 72 -0.28 -0.85 18.45
N THR A 73 -1.16 0.14 18.62
CA THR A 73 -2.57 -0.07 18.93
C THR A 73 -3.29 -0.83 17.81
N VAL A 74 -3.08 -0.42 16.56
CA VAL A 74 -3.70 -1.04 15.39
C VAL A 74 -3.26 -2.48 15.21
N ARG A 75 -1.98 -2.78 15.47
CA ARG A 75 -1.44 -4.16 15.39
C ARG A 75 -2.02 -5.13 16.43
N LEU A 76 -2.69 -4.62 17.47
CA LEU A 76 -3.43 -5.48 18.41
C LEU A 76 -4.72 -6.05 17.78
N ASN A 77 -5.25 -5.42 16.73
CA ASN A 77 -6.35 -5.97 15.96
C ASN A 77 -5.79 -6.94 14.90
N PRO A 78 -6.07 -8.25 14.98
CA PRO A 78 -5.47 -9.24 14.09
C PRO A 78 -5.87 -9.07 12.62
N ASP A 79 -7.07 -8.55 12.36
CA ASP A 79 -7.53 -8.31 10.98
C ASP A 79 -6.78 -7.13 10.37
N ILE A 80 -6.58 -6.05 11.13
CA ILE A 80 -5.84 -4.89 10.62
C ILE A 80 -4.34 -5.21 10.51
N ASP A 81 -3.74 -5.90 11.48
CA ASP A 81 -2.34 -6.34 11.39
C ASP A 81 -2.11 -7.22 10.15
N ARG A 82 -3.04 -8.14 9.86
CA ARG A 82 -2.98 -8.98 8.67
C ARG A 82 -3.13 -8.15 7.39
N LEU A 83 -4.08 -7.22 7.36
CA LEU A 83 -4.29 -6.31 6.23
C LEU A 83 -3.02 -5.52 5.90
N LEU A 84 -2.39 -4.89 6.90
CA LEU A 84 -1.18 -4.10 6.71
C LEU A 84 0.00 -4.93 6.16
N LYS A 85 0.15 -6.18 6.60
CA LYS A 85 1.19 -7.09 6.09
C LYS A 85 0.97 -7.46 4.63
N LEU A 86 -0.27 -7.75 4.26
CA LEU A 86 -0.62 -8.10 2.89
C LEU A 86 -0.47 -6.90 1.94
N GLU A 87 -0.85 -5.71 2.39
CA GLU A 87 -0.66 -4.48 1.62
C GLU A 87 0.82 -4.17 1.38
N GLN A 88 1.68 -4.37 2.37
CA GLN A 88 3.13 -4.22 2.18
C GLN A 88 3.65 -5.18 1.09
N GLY A 89 3.17 -6.43 1.09
CA GLY A 89 3.51 -7.39 0.05
C GLY A 89 2.99 -6.97 -1.33
N LEU A 90 1.78 -6.44 -1.40
CA LEU A 90 1.19 -5.94 -2.64
C LEU A 90 1.94 -4.72 -3.17
N ALA A 91 2.37 -3.81 -2.29
CA ALA A 91 3.20 -2.66 -2.66
C ALA A 91 4.54 -3.09 -3.25
N GLN A 92 5.20 -4.07 -2.64
CA GLN A 92 6.45 -4.62 -3.18
C GLN A 92 6.25 -5.25 -4.56
N MET A 93 5.19 -6.04 -4.73
CA MET A 93 4.85 -6.62 -6.03
C MET A 93 4.58 -5.54 -7.09
N TYR A 94 3.88 -4.48 -6.70
CA TYR A 94 3.60 -3.34 -7.56
C TYR A 94 4.88 -2.63 -8.03
N ASP A 95 5.81 -2.37 -7.11
CA ASP A 95 7.11 -1.78 -7.45
C ASP A 95 7.92 -2.66 -8.40
N ASP A 96 7.89 -3.99 -8.21
CA ASP A 96 8.60 -4.91 -9.10
C ASP A 96 7.96 -4.98 -10.48
N ILE A 97 6.64 -4.93 -10.57
CA ILE A 97 5.92 -4.78 -11.85
C ILE A 97 6.33 -3.47 -12.54
N GLN A 98 6.40 -2.34 -11.83
CA GLN A 98 6.82 -1.08 -12.41
C GLN A 98 8.24 -1.15 -13.00
N LYS A 99 9.17 -1.81 -12.31
CA LYS A 99 10.54 -2.04 -12.83
C LYS A 99 10.52 -2.85 -14.12
N ILE A 100 9.75 -3.94 -14.18
CA ILE A 100 9.60 -4.77 -15.38
C ILE A 100 9.05 -3.94 -16.55
N LEU A 101 8.03 -3.13 -16.29
CA LEU A 101 7.43 -2.24 -17.29
C LEU A 101 8.41 -1.17 -17.80
N ALA A 102 9.38 -0.76 -16.98
CA ALA A 102 10.41 0.21 -17.35
C ALA A 102 11.55 -0.40 -18.20
N GLU A 103 11.78 -1.71 -18.15
CA GLU A 103 12.93 -2.35 -18.83
C GLU A 103 13.02 -2.05 -20.34
N PRO A 104 11.93 -2.08 -21.13
CA PRO A 104 12.03 -1.78 -22.57
C PRO A 104 12.55 -0.36 -22.82
N PHE A 105 12.14 0.61 -22.01
CA PHE A 105 12.61 1.99 -22.11
C PHE A 105 14.07 2.12 -21.70
N ASN A 106 14.47 1.46 -20.61
CA ASN A 106 15.87 1.42 -20.18
C ASN A 106 16.79 0.84 -21.26
N ARG A 107 16.34 -0.22 -21.96
CA ARG A 107 17.07 -0.77 -23.12
C ARG A 107 17.24 0.24 -24.25
N LEU A 108 16.24 1.07 -24.53
CA LEU A 108 16.35 2.13 -25.55
C LEU A 108 17.31 3.24 -25.12
N VAL A 109 17.24 3.68 -23.86
CA VAL A 109 18.15 4.69 -23.31
C VAL A 109 19.61 4.23 -23.41
N HIS A 110 19.89 2.97 -23.06
CA HIS A 110 21.23 2.39 -23.15
C HIS A 110 21.81 2.26 -24.57
N LEU A 111 20.98 2.38 -25.62
CA LEU A 111 21.50 2.44 -27.01
C LEU A 111 22.09 3.81 -27.36
N LEU A 112 21.85 4.83 -26.52
CA LEU A 112 22.36 6.19 -26.70
C LEU A 112 23.62 6.47 -25.85
N ASP A 113 24.01 5.51 -24.99
CA ASP A 113 25.24 5.53 -24.19
C ASP A 113 26.43 4.95 -24.99
#